data_AF-A0A158QNN4-F1
#
_entry.id   AF-A0A158QNN4-F1
#
_cell.length_a   1.000
_cell.length_b   1.000
_cell.length_c   1.000
_cell.angle_alpha   90.00
_cell.angle_beta   90.00
_cell.angle_gamma   90.00
#
_symmetry.space_group_name_H-M   'P 1'
#
loop_
_entity.id
_entity.type
_entity.pdbx_description
1 polymer ?
#
loop_
_entity_poly.entity_id
_entity_poly.type
_entity_poly.pdbx_seq_one_letter_code
_entity_poly.pdbx_strand_id
1 'polypeptide(L)'
;MVCFQNRCVMPDSSTKGTNDNRLEVVDADVIETVEYLLDNIRLEPTSEGSSKLKAVQFNSNKTSIVTQNLNGPCPLIALVNVLTILLRVNETPRKWPHNERHVRKENREIILQIADALLQMRPNNMAVHVESNYDRNLDDVINLLPDLGRGLDVNVRFRHVTDFEFTPALSLFDLLRVNLYHGWLPDPQFVEINLTYNQLVEQICDEENHNRLLLQEFLDENVTQLTYHGLIGLMEAMQDGELAVLFRNNHFHTIHKRKDLLYLLVSDSGYVNEPSIVWESFNNVDGSSIFFASDFTVGSPGTSNPTNEPMGPSVPLQIENIFLYLRLVPRFVRIRTLSVLGPHFRLESPMHIFPAIPLNLNELVSVAFRGRSHSPF
;
A
#
# COMPACT_ATOMS: atom_id res chain seq x y z
N MET A 1 -21.98 -10.69 13.27
CA MET A 1 -20.93 -10.25 12.32
C MET A 1 -19.90 -11.36 12.28
N VAL A 2 -19.96 -12.22 11.27
CA VAL A 2 -19.04 -13.37 11.15
C VAL A 2 -17.80 -12.86 10.42
N CYS A 3 -16.73 -12.60 11.16
CA CYS A 3 -15.41 -12.38 10.60
C CYS A 3 -14.94 -13.74 10.06
N PHE A 4 -14.84 -13.90 8.75
CA PHE A 4 -14.28 -15.10 8.15
C PHE A 4 -12.75 -15.04 8.30
N GLN A 5 -12.23 -15.27 9.51
CA GLN A 5 -10.79 -15.48 9.74
C GLN A 5 -10.33 -16.84 9.19
N ASN A 6 -10.51 -17.08 7.89
CA ASN A 6 -9.83 -18.17 7.21
C ASN A 6 -8.47 -17.65 6.76
N ARG A 7 -7.48 -17.84 7.64
CA ARG A 7 -6.07 -17.51 7.41
C ARG A 7 -5.58 -18.30 6.19
N CYS A 8 -5.11 -17.61 5.15
CA CYS A 8 -4.44 -18.23 4.02
C CYS A 8 -3.06 -18.76 4.45
N VAL A 9 -3.03 -19.96 4.99
CA VAL A 9 -1.79 -20.70 5.29
C VAL A 9 -1.51 -21.65 4.14
N MET A 10 -0.32 -21.57 3.56
CA MET A 10 0.14 -22.52 2.55
C MET A 10 0.22 -23.92 3.18
N PRO A 11 -0.33 -24.98 2.55
CA PRO A 11 -0.18 -26.33 3.07
C PRO A 11 1.27 -26.83 2.90
N ASP A 12 1.81 -27.45 3.95
CA ASP A 12 3.08 -28.17 3.90
C ASP A 12 3.01 -29.36 2.95
N SER A 13 4.05 -29.49 2.13
CA SER A 13 4.15 -30.50 1.07
C SER A 13 4.39 -31.92 1.60
N SER A 14 3.35 -32.60 2.08
CA SER A 14 3.38 -34.07 2.22
C SER A 14 2.00 -34.73 2.34
N THR A 15 1.31 -34.97 1.23
CA THR A 15 0.51 -36.20 1.03
C THR A 15 0.05 -36.32 -0.42
N LYS A 16 0.49 -37.38 -1.11
CA LYS A 16 -0.05 -37.83 -2.39
C LYS A 16 -1.38 -38.55 -2.16
N GLY A 17 -2.44 -38.11 -2.83
CA GLY A 17 -3.75 -38.76 -2.85
C GLY A 17 -4.37 -38.74 -4.25
N THR A 18 -4.51 -39.94 -4.79
CA THR A 18 -5.10 -40.42 -6.06
C THR A 18 -6.10 -39.56 -6.85
N ASN A 19 -5.87 -39.56 -8.17
CA ASN A 19 -6.72 -39.13 -9.29
C ASN A 19 -8.23 -39.41 -9.11
N ASP A 20 -9.05 -38.40 -9.40
CA ASP A 20 -10.35 -38.60 -10.01
C ASP A 20 -10.56 -37.62 -11.17
N ASN A 21 -10.88 -38.17 -12.33
CA ASN A 21 -11.08 -37.45 -13.59
C ASN A 21 -12.51 -36.90 -13.62
N ARG A 22 -12.66 -35.59 -13.42
CA ARG A 22 -13.90 -34.89 -13.79
C ARG A 22 -13.58 -33.48 -14.30
N LEU A 23 -13.13 -33.43 -15.54
CA LEU A 23 -13.20 -32.24 -16.38
C LEU A 23 -14.64 -32.09 -16.92
N GLU A 24 -15.03 -30.83 -17.15
CA GLU A 24 -16.32 -30.36 -17.74
C GLU A 24 -17.47 -30.33 -16.71
N VAL A 25 -17.99 -29.18 -16.29
CA VAL A 25 -18.65 -28.13 -17.07
C VAL A 25 -18.43 -26.79 -16.36
N VAL A 26 -18.10 -25.75 -17.11
CA VAL A 26 -18.13 -24.38 -16.61
C VAL A 26 -19.60 -23.98 -16.54
N ASP A 27 -20.19 -23.83 -15.35
CA ASP A 27 -21.59 -23.44 -15.17
C ASP A 27 -21.89 -22.17 -15.96
N ALA A 28 -22.78 -22.28 -16.95
CA ALA A 28 -23.24 -21.17 -17.78
C ALA A 28 -23.82 -20.03 -16.92
N ASP A 29 -24.42 -20.39 -15.78
CA ASP A 29 -24.98 -19.46 -14.78
C ASP A 29 -23.94 -18.51 -14.19
N VAL A 30 -22.67 -18.92 -14.07
CA VAL A 30 -21.60 -18.06 -13.52
C VAL A 30 -21.13 -17.03 -14.55
N ILE A 31 -21.08 -17.41 -15.84
CA ILE A 31 -20.71 -16.48 -16.92
C ILE A 31 -21.82 -15.44 -17.10
N GLU A 32 -23.08 -15.86 -17.07
CA GLU A 32 -24.24 -14.95 -17.12
C GLU A 32 -24.28 -14.04 -15.89
N THR A 33 -23.90 -14.52 -14.71
CA THR A 33 -23.77 -13.69 -13.48
C THR A 33 -22.62 -12.70 -13.57
N VAL A 34 -21.46 -13.08 -14.14
CA VAL A 34 -20.36 -12.15 -14.41
C VAL A 34 -20.83 -11.10 -15.40
N GLU A 35 -21.36 -11.48 -16.56
CA GLU A 35 -21.84 -10.52 -17.57
C GLU A 35 -22.96 -9.62 -17.03
N TYR A 36 -23.89 -10.15 -16.22
CA TYR A 36 -24.91 -9.36 -15.53
C TYR A 36 -24.31 -8.40 -14.50
N LEU A 37 -23.32 -8.83 -13.72
CA LEU A 37 -22.59 -7.94 -12.81
C LEU A 37 -21.82 -6.88 -13.60
N LEU A 38 -21.24 -7.22 -14.74
CA LEU A 38 -20.53 -6.29 -15.62
C LEU A 38 -21.43 -5.32 -16.37
N ASP A 39 -22.67 -5.72 -16.67
CA ASP A 39 -23.69 -4.85 -17.26
C ASP A 39 -24.27 -3.87 -16.22
N ASN A 40 -24.31 -4.28 -14.94
CA ASN A 40 -24.76 -3.45 -13.82
C ASN A 40 -23.65 -2.55 -13.25
N ILE A 41 -22.40 -3.01 -13.28
CA ILE A 41 -21.24 -2.16 -13.05
C ILE A 41 -21.13 -1.28 -14.29
N ARG A 42 -21.75 -0.09 -14.25
CA ARG A 42 -21.44 1.00 -15.17
C ARG A 42 -19.97 1.38 -14.97
N LEU A 43 -19.06 0.59 -15.53
CA LEU A 43 -17.69 0.98 -15.76
C LEU A 43 -17.77 2.03 -16.88
N GLU A 44 -18.15 3.26 -16.52
CA GLU A 44 -17.76 4.43 -17.30
C GLU A 44 -16.29 4.23 -17.61
N PRO A 45 -15.85 4.35 -18.88
CA PRO A 45 -14.49 4.03 -19.27
C PRO A 45 -13.53 4.78 -18.35
N THR A 46 -12.97 4.07 -17.37
CA THR A 46 -12.01 4.66 -16.44
C THR A 46 -10.87 5.11 -17.32
N SER A 47 -10.53 6.40 -17.22
CA SER A 47 -9.47 7.05 -18.00
C SER A 47 -8.31 6.08 -18.29
N GLU A 48 -8.04 5.89 -19.58
CA GLU A 48 -6.97 5.08 -20.18
C GLU A 48 -5.80 4.78 -19.23
N GLY A 49 -5.86 3.65 -18.54
CA GLY A 49 -4.79 3.17 -17.67
C GLY A 49 -4.39 1.77 -18.08
N SER A 50 -3.26 1.63 -18.77
CA SER A 50 -2.66 0.32 -19.06
C SER A 50 -1.38 0.13 -18.24
N SER A 51 -1.37 -0.92 -17.45
CA SER A 51 -0.27 -1.29 -16.56
C SER A 51 0.63 -2.31 -17.25
N LYS A 52 1.96 -2.16 -17.18
CA LYS A 52 2.87 -3.16 -17.76
C LYS A 52 2.86 -4.43 -16.91
N LEU A 53 3.04 -5.58 -17.55
CA LEU A 53 3.18 -6.86 -16.89
C LEU A 53 4.66 -7.21 -16.74
N LYS A 54 5.06 -7.62 -15.54
CA LYS A 54 6.40 -8.14 -15.26
C LYS A 54 6.32 -9.64 -15.00
N ALA A 55 7.05 -10.42 -15.77
CA ALA A 55 7.19 -11.85 -15.52
C ALA A 55 8.01 -12.08 -14.25
N VAL A 56 7.48 -12.89 -13.33
CA VAL A 56 8.16 -13.28 -12.10
C VAL A 56 7.98 -14.77 -11.86
N GLN A 57 8.88 -15.34 -11.07
CA GLN A 57 8.72 -16.66 -10.50
C GLN A 57 8.41 -16.54 -9.01
N PHE A 58 7.40 -17.24 -8.54
CA PHE A 58 7.11 -17.38 -7.12
C PHE A 58 7.05 -18.87 -6.78
N ASN A 59 7.99 -19.32 -5.94
CA ASN A 59 8.28 -20.74 -5.75
C ASN A 59 8.54 -21.44 -7.10
N SER A 60 7.79 -22.51 -7.41
CA SER A 60 7.91 -23.23 -8.68
C SER A 60 7.02 -22.66 -9.80
N ASN A 61 6.21 -21.63 -9.50
CA ASN A 61 5.19 -21.13 -10.41
C ASN A 61 5.66 -19.85 -11.12
N LYS A 62 5.63 -19.88 -12.45
CA LYS A 62 5.76 -18.67 -13.28
C LYS A 62 4.43 -17.94 -13.31
N THR A 63 4.47 -16.63 -13.11
CA THR A 63 3.32 -15.74 -13.18
C THR A 63 3.74 -14.35 -13.68
N SER A 64 2.77 -13.48 -13.92
CA SER A 64 3.03 -12.08 -14.26
C SER A 64 2.37 -11.17 -13.23
N ILE A 65 3.14 -10.28 -12.63
CA ILE A 65 2.62 -9.23 -11.76
C ILE A 65 2.31 -7.98 -12.56
N VAL A 66 1.33 -7.23 -12.10
CA VAL A 66 0.97 -5.92 -12.62
C VAL A 66 1.90 -4.88 -11.99
N THR A 67 2.51 -4.05 -12.84
CA THR A 67 3.34 -2.91 -12.40
C THR A 67 2.57 -1.60 -12.47
N GLN A 68 2.99 -0.60 -11.70
CA GLN A 68 2.39 0.72 -11.63
C GLN A 68 3.39 1.80 -12.05
N ASN A 69 2.88 2.89 -12.62
CA ASN A 69 3.62 4.13 -12.79
C ASN A 69 3.37 5.06 -11.58
N LEU A 70 4.04 6.21 -11.52
CA LEU A 70 3.70 7.30 -10.60
C LEU A 70 2.21 7.67 -10.77
N ASN A 71 1.43 7.60 -9.69
CA ASN A 71 -0.04 7.79 -9.64
C ASN A 71 -0.91 6.62 -10.18
N GLY A 72 -0.37 5.40 -10.28
CA GLY A 72 -1.18 4.22 -10.62
C GLY A 72 -2.20 3.85 -9.53
N PRO A 73 -3.23 3.03 -9.85
CA PRO A 73 -4.24 2.57 -8.89
C PRO A 73 -3.64 1.53 -7.94
N CYS A 74 -2.85 1.98 -6.97
CA CYS A 74 -2.10 1.09 -6.08
C CYS A 74 -2.95 0.08 -5.29
N PRO A 75 -4.19 0.38 -4.82
CA PRO A 75 -5.00 -0.61 -4.12
C PRO A 75 -5.36 -1.79 -5.03
N LEU A 76 -5.77 -1.46 -6.26
CA LEU A 76 -6.12 -2.42 -7.31
C LEU A 76 -4.91 -3.32 -7.65
N ILE A 77 -3.73 -2.70 -7.80
CA ILE A 77 -2.50 -3.40 -8.20
C ILE A 77 -1.97 -4.29 -7.07
N ALA A 78 -1.95 -3.81 -5.83
CA ALA A 78 -1.53 -4.60 -4.68
C ALA A 78 -2.40 -5.84 -4.50
N LEU A 79 -3.72 -5.66 -4.59
CA LEU A 79 -4.70 -6.73 -4.42
C LEU A 79 -4.62 -7.76 -5.56
N VAL A 80 -4.61 -7.32 -6.82
CA VAL A 80 -4.55 -8.26 -7.95
C VAL A 80 -3.23 -9.05 -7.97
N ASN A 81 -2.13 -8.45 -7.53
CA ASN A 81 -0.85 -9.15 -7.44
C ASN A 81 -0.87 -10.25 -6.37
N VAL A 82 -1.47 -9.98 -5.20
CA VAL A 82 -1.70 -11.02 -4.17
C VAL A 82 -2.54 -12.16 -4.75
N LEU A 83 -3.69 -11.84 -5.35
CA LEU A 83 -4.60 -12.85 -5.92
C LEU A 83 -3.92 -13.66 -7.04
N THR A 84 -3.19 -13.00 -7.93
CA THR A 84 -2.50 -13.65 -9.05
C THR A 84 -1.44 -14.62 -8.57
N ILE A 85 -0.73 -14.32 -7.49
CA ILE A 85 0.26 -15.22 -6.90
C ILE A 85 -0.45 -16.35 -6.14
N LEU A 86 -1.42 -16.04 -5.29
CA LEU A 86 -2.14 -17.03 -4.46
C LEU A 86 -2.90 -18.06 -5.29
N LEU A 87 -3.73 -17.62 -6.24
CA LEU A 87 -4.52 -18.51 -7.08
C LEU A 87 -3.65 -19.41 -7.95
N ARG A 88 -2.43 -18.95 -8.30
CA ARG A 88 -1.48 -19.78 -9.05
C ARG A 88 -0.84 -20.85 -8.19
N VAL A 89 -0.55 -20.57 -6.92
CA VAL A 89 0.02 -21.55 -5.99
C VAL A 89 -1.00 -22.60 -5.58
N ASN A 90 -2.26 -22.21 -5.38
CA ASN A 90 -3.32 -23.11 -4.92
C ASN A 90 -3.93 -24.00 -6.02
N GLU A 91 -3.32 -24.06 -7.21
CA GLU A 91 -3.76 -24.86 -8.36
C GLU A 91 -5.28 -24.81 -8.61
N THR A 92 -5.90 -23.63 -8.53
CA THR A 92 -7.35 -23.51 -8.65
C THR A 92 -7.84 -24.01 -10.02
N PRO A 93 -9.00 -24.70 -10.11
CA PRO A 93 -9.45 -25.38 -11.34
C PRO A 93 -9.61 -24.44 -12.54
N ARG A 94 -9.99 -23.19 -12.30
CA ARG A 94 -9.92 -22.10 -13.28
C ARG A 94 -8.59 -21.38 -13.12
N LYS A 95 -7.66 -21.64 -14.04
CA LYS A 95 -6.48 -20.79 -14.23
C LYS A 95 -6.95 -19.48 -14.85
N TRP A 96 -6.66 -18.35 -14.20
CA TRP A 96 -6.81 -17.03 -14.85
C TRP A 96 -6.11 -17.09 -16.22
N PRO A 97 -6.75 -16.67 -17.33
CA PRO A 97 -6.13 -16.73 -18.64
C PRO A 97 -4.83 -15.94 -18.64
N HIS A 98 -3.72 -16.67 -18.57
CA HIS A 98 -2.38 -16.11 -18.67
C HIS A 98 -2.02 -16.16 -20.15
N ASN A 99 -2.36 -15.10 -20.88
CA ASN A 99 -1.75 -14.91 -22.17
C ASN A 99 -0.33 -14.39 -21.93
N GLU A 100 0.65 -15.29 -22.01
CA GLU A 100 2.10 -14.99 -21.91
C GLU A 100 2.57 -13.92 -22.91
N ARG A 101 1.73 -13.53 -23.88
CA ARG A 101 2.01 -12.49 -24.88
C ARG A 101 1.55 -11.08 -24.48
N HIS A 102 0.72 -10.92 -23.45
CA HIS A 102 0.28 -9.57 -23.05
C HIS A 102 1.42 -8.88 -22.29
N VAL A 103 1.88 -7.76 -22.84
CA VAL A 103 2.88 -6.90 -22.20
C VAL A 103 2.22 -5.89 -21.25
N ARG A 104 0.90 -5.70 -21.39
CA ARG A 104 0.10 -4.74 -20.62
C ARG A 104 -1.25 -5.34 -20.25
N LYS A 105 -1.85 -4.78 -19.19
CA LYS A 105 -3.19 -5.10 -18.73
C LYS A 105 -3.94 -3.80 -18.42
N GLU A 106 -5.17 -3.68 -18.90
CA GLU A 106 -6.02 -2.51 -18.65
C GLU A 106 -6.64 -2.57 -17.26
N ASN A 107 -6.92 -1.40 -16.67
CA ASN A 107 -7.60 -1.33 -15.37
C ASN A 107 -8.93 -2.09 -15.36
N ARG A 108 -9.70 -2.02 -16.46
CA ARG A 108 -10.93 -2.80 -16.61
C ARG A 108 -10.67 -4.29 -16.45
N GLU A 109 -9.70 -4.85 -17.16
CA GLU A 109 -9.34 -6.28 -17.06
C GLU A 109 -8.87 -6.68 -15.66
N ILE A 110 -8.28 -5.77 -14.90
CA ILE A 110 -7.88 -6.00 -13.50
C ILE A 110 -9.13 -6.02 -12.59
N ILE A 111 -10.06 -5.09 -12.78
CA ILE A 111 -11.33 -5.08 -12.04
C ILE A 111 -12.14 -6.34 -12.32
N LEU A 112 -12.22 -6.76 -13.58
CA LEU A 112 -12.85 -8.03 -13.98
C LEU A 112 -12.23 -9.22 -13.24
N GLN A 113 -10.90 -9.18 -13.01
CA GLN A 113 -10.21 -10.22 -12.26
C GLN A 113 -10.57 -10.30 -10.80
N ILE A 114 -10.70 -9.15 -10.17
CA ILE A 114 -11.11 -9.08 -8.78
C ILE A 114 -12.58 -9.52 -8.64
N ALA A 115 -13.45 -9.12 -9.57
CA ALA A 115 -14.86 -9.53 -9.59
C ALA A 115 -15.02 -11.05 -9.74
N ASP A 116 -14.32 -11.67 -10.70
CA ASP A 116 -14.35 -13.13 -10.87
C ASP A 116 -13.79 -13.87 -9.64
N ALA A 117 -12.74 -13.34 -9.00
CA ALA A 117 -12.23 -13.89 -7.74
C ALA A 117 -13.27 -13.82 -6.61
N LEU A 118 -13.99 -12.71 -6.45
CA LEU A 118 -15.05 -12.56 -5.44
C LEU A 118 -16.13 -13.63 -5.60
N LEU A 119 -16.54 -13.90 -6.84
CA LEU A 119 -17.55 -14.93 -7.13
C LEU A 119 -17.03 -16.33 -6.82
N GLN A 120 -15.78 -16.62 -7.16
CA GLN A 120 -15.17 -17.93 -6.89
C GLN A 120 -14.95 -18.20 -5.40
N MET A 121 -14.80 -17.16 -4.59
CA MET A 121 -14.54 -17.28 -3.15
C MET A 121 -15.81 -17.38 -2.30
N ARG A 122 -17.00 -17.26 -2.92
CA ARG A 122 -18.30 -17.46 -2.28
C ARG A 122 -18.33 -18.82 -1.58
N PRO A 123 -18.57 -18.87 -0.26
CA PRO A 123 -18.69 -20.14 0.45
C PRO A 123 -19.93 -20.92 0.00
N ASN A 124 -19.77 -22.22 -0.22
CA ASN A 124 -20.90 -23.11 -0.46
C ASN A 124 -21.66 -23.39 0.84
N ASN A 125 -22.97 -23.58 0.77
CA ASN A 125 -23.83 -24.07 1.86
C ASN A 125 -23.83 -23.19 3.12
N MET A 126 -24.03 -21.88 2.98
CA MET A 126 -24.16 -20.98 4.13
C MET A 126 -25.55 -21.08 4.77
N ALA A 127 -25.63 -20.86 6.08
CA ALA A 127 -26.92 -20.69 6.74
C ALA A 127 -27.60 -19.40 6.26
N VAL A 128 -28.92 -19.40 6.13
CA VAL A 128 -29.72 -18.29 5.53
C VAL A 128 -29.35 -16.91 6.08
N HIS A 129 -29.21 -16.78 7.41
CA HIS A 129 -28.87 -15.50 8.03
C HIS A 129 -27.43 -15.03 7.77
N VAL A 130 -26.50 -15.97 7.53
CA VAL A 130 -25.13 -15.67 7.12
C VAL A 130 -25.09 -15.27 5.65
N GLU A 131 -25.91 -15.93 4.83
CA GLU A 131 -26.09 -15.62 3.40
C GLU A 131 -26.57 -14.19 3.18
N SER A 132 -27.63 -13.75 3.86
CA SER A 132 -28.10 -12.37 3.73
C SER A 132 -27.04 -11.32 4.12
N ASN A 133 -26.21 -11.60 5.12
CA ASN A 133 -25.12 -10.69 5.51
C ASN A 133 -23.98 -10.68 4.48
N TYR A 134 -23.64 -11.85 3.94
CA TYR A 134 -22.64 -11.98 2.88
C TYR A 134 -23.09 -11.27 1.61
N ASP A 135 -24.33 -11.45 1.19
CA ASP A 135 -24.88 -10.84 -0.02
C ASP A 135 -24.89 -9.32 0.09
N ARG A 136 -25.26 -8.76 1.25
CA ARG A 136 -25.14 -7.31 1.50
C ARG A 136 -23.68 -6.84 1.39
N ASN A 137 -22.74 -7.53 2.02
CA ASN A 137 -21.32 -7.16 1.94
C ASN A 137 -20.80 -7.26 0.49
N LEU A 138 -21.25 -8.26 -0.27
CA LEU A 138 -20.90 -8.44 -1.67
C LEU A 138 -21.46 -7.30 -2.53
N ASP A 139 -22.71 -6.91 -2.33
CA ASP A 139 -23.33 -5.77 -3.02
C ASP A 139 -22.56 -4.48 -2.74
N ASP A 140 -22.21 -4.21 -1.48
CA ASP A 140 -21.41 -3.03 -1.10
C ASP A 140 -20.04 -3.03 -1.81
N VAL A 141 -19.41 -4.21 -1.92
CA VAL A 141 -18.11 -4.37 -2.60
C VAL A 141 -18.23 -4.22 -4.12
N ILE A 142 -19.28 -4.78 -4.75
CA ILE A 142 -19.53 -4.64 -6.19
C ILE A 142 -19.69 -3.16 -6.55
N ASN A 143 -20.41 -2.40 -5.72
CA ASN A 143 -20.59 -0.97 -5.92
C ASN A 143 -19.29 -0.17 -5.73
N LEU A 144 -18.31 -0.69 -4.97
CA LEU A 144 -17.00 -0.09 -4.75
C LEU A 144 -16.01 -0.35 -5.91
N LEU A 145 -16.15 -1.45 -6.66
CA LEU A 145 -15.19 -1.86 -7.68
C LEU A 145 -14.84 -0.78 -8.73
N PRO A 146 -15.78 0.04 -9.24
CA PRO A 146 -15.46 1.13 -10.17
C PRO A 146 -14.47 2.16 -9.61
N ASP A 147 -14.51 2.40 -8.31
CA ASP A 147 -13.73 3.46 -7.66
C ASP A 147 -12.32 3.00 -7.26
N LEU A 148 -12.04 1.69 -7.23
CA LEU A 148 -10.70 1.14 -6.96
C LEU A 148 -9.62 1.65 -7.93
N GLY A 149 -10.02 2.05 -9.14
CA GLY A 149 -9.13 2.66 -10.12
C GLY A 149 -8.69 4.09 -9.77
N ARG A 150 -9.38 4.76 -8.84
CA ARG A 150 -9.10 6.15 -8.41
C ARG A 150 -8.44 6.22 -7.04
N GLY A 151 -8.70 5.25 -6.18
CA GLY A 151 -8.18 5.20 -4.82
C GLY A 151 -9.00 4.24 -3.96
N LEU A 152 -8.55 4.02 -2.74
CA LEU A 152 -9.28 3.25 -1.74
C LEU A 152 -9.09 3.92 -0.39
N ASP A 153 -10.17 4.47 0.15
CA ASP A 153 -10.14 5.14 1.44
C ASP A 153 -10.16 4.11 2.57
N VAL A 154 -9.11 4.15 3.41
CA VAL A 154 -9.00 3.33 4.62
C VAL A 154 -8.72 4.26 5.80
N ASN A 155 -9.31 3.93 6.94
CA ASN A 155 -9.15 4.69 8.17
C ASN A 155 -8.59 3.77 9.25
N VAL A 156 -7.28 3.87 9.52
CA VAL A 156 -6.58 3.00 10.47
C VAL A 156 -7.02 3.28 11.90
N ARG A 157 -6.87 2.28 12.78
CA ARG A 157 -6.86 2.44 14.23
C ARG A 157 -5.49 2.09 14.78
N PHE A 158 -5.12 2.74 15.86
CA PHE A 158 -3.76 2.68 16.40
C PHE A 158 -3.54 1.55 17.44
N ARG A 159 -4.37 0.49 17.42
CA ARG A 159 -4.34 -0.57 18.45
C ARG A 159 -3.64 -1.85 18.03
N HIS A 160 -3.79 -2.24 16.77
CA HIS A 160 -3.26 -3.49 16.23
C HIS A 160 -3.02 -3.36 14.74
N VAL A 161 -2.08 -4.11 14.19
CA VAL A 161 -1.66 -4.02 12.77
C VAL A 161 -2.74 -4.39 11.75
N THR A 162 -3.89 -4.92 12.18
CA THR A 162 -5.04 -5.28 11.35
C THR A 162 -6.26 -4.40 11.62
N ASP A 163 -6.13 -3.35 12.44
CA ASP A 163 -7.28 -2.62 12.95
C ASP A 163 -7.60 -1.41 12.05
N PHE A 164 -8.72 -1.51 11.34
CA PHE A 164 -9.25 -0.48 10.46
C PHE A 164 -10.71 -0.21 10.81
N GLU A 165 -11.19 1.00 10.52
CA GLU A 165 -12.62 1.28 10.48
C GLU A 165 -13.31 0.33 9.49
N PHE A 166 -14.46 -0.22 9.91
CA PHE A 166 -15.22 -1.12 9.07
C PHE A 166 -15.92 -0.31 7.97
N THR A 167 -15.52 -0.55 6.73
CA THR A 167 -16.06 0.08 5.52
C THR A 167 -16.21 -0.99 4.42
N PRO A 168 -16.94 -0.73 3.32
CA PRO A 168 -16.95 -1.62 2.16
C PRO A 168 -15.55 -1.97 1.63
N ALA A 169 -14.59 -1.05 1.78
CA ALA A 169 -13.18 -1.30 1.44
C ALA A 169 -12.59 -2.47 2.23
N LEU A 170 -12.89 -2.58 3.53
CA LEU A 170 -12.44 -3.70 4.35
C LEU A 170 -13.16 -5.00 3.98
N SER A 171 -14.48 -4.93 3.69
CA SER A 171 -15.26 -6.07 3.21
C SER A 171 -14.69 -6.69 1.94
N LEU A 172 -14.11 -5.89 1.03
CA LEU A 172 -13.43 -6.39 -0.17
C LEU A 172 -12.30 -7.37 0.18
N PHE A 173 -11.44 -6.99 1.13
CA PHE A 173 -10.33 -7.83 1.58
C PHE A 173 -10.82 -9.10 2.29
N ASP A 174 -11.84 -8.97 3.14
CA ASP A 174 -12.46 -10.10 3.85
C ASP A 174 -13.07 -11.14 2.89
N LEU A 175 -13.84 -10.68 1.89
CA LEU A 175 -14.47 -11.56 0.89
C LEU A 175 -13.42 -12.28 0.02
N LEU A 176 -12.31 -11.59 -0.29
CA LEU A 176 -11.18 -12.16 -1.02
C LEU A 176 -10.21 -12.96 -0.15
N ARG A 177 -10.46 -13.06 1.17
CA ARG A 177 -9.59 -13.74 2.14
C ARG A 177 -8.13 -13.29 2.04
N VAL A 178 -7.93 -12.00 1.80
CA VAL A 178 -6.62 -11.34 1.78
C VAL A 178 -6.55 -10.43 3.00
N ASN A 179 -5.55 -10.62 3.85
CA ASN A 179 -5.38 -9.74 5.01
C ASN A 179 -4.93 -8.34 4.55
N LEU A 180 -5.48 -7.31 5.20
CA LEU A 180 -5.02 -5.93 5.11
C LEU A 180 -4.31 -5.55 6.42
N TYR A 181 -3.09 -5.03 6.29
CA TYR A 181 -2.24 -4.66 7.41
C TYR A 181 -1.81 -3.19 7.35
N HIS A 182 -1.42 -2.62 8.49
CA HIS A 182 -0.67 -1.36 8.60
C HIS A 182 0.35 -1.44 9.76
N GLY A 183 1.39 -0.62 9.72
CA GLY A 183 2.44 -0.57 10.75
C GLY A 183 2.44 0.70 11.61
N TRP A 184 1.33 1.44 11.59
CA TRP A 184 1.22 2.73 12.26
C TRP A 184 0.66 2.57 13.67
N LEU A 185 1.49 2.11 14.60
CA LEU A 185 1.12 1.89 16.00
C LEU A 185 1.99 2.76 16.93
N PRO A 186 1.42 3.44 17.92
CA PRO A 186 2.20 4.10 18.96
C PRO A 186 3.08 3.10 19.70
N ASP A 187 4.22 3.56 20.20
CA ASP A 187 5.03 2.77 21.12
C ASP A 187 4.22 2.41 22.38
N PRO A 188 4.37 1.21 22.98
CA PRO A 188 3.65 0.85 24.20
C PRO A 188 3.84 1.80 25.39
N GLN A 189 4.91 2.62 25.38
CA GLN A 189 5.16 3.67 26.39
C GLN A 189 4.36 4.95 26.14
N PHE A 190 3.81 5.13 24.94
CA PHE A 190 2.98 6.26 24.57
C PHE A 190 1.56 6.11 25.14
N VAL A 191 0.80 7.21 25.17
CA VAL A 191 -0.60 7.16 25.62
C VAL A 191 -1.43 6.26 24.72
N GLU A 192 -2.33 5.47 25.29
CA GLU A 192 -3.20 4.61 24.49
C GLU A 192 -4.09 5.44 23.56
N ILE A 193 -4.06 5.11 22.26
CA ILE A 193 -4.88 5.76 21.24
C ILE A 193 -5.97 4.78 20.78
N ASN A 194 -7.16 4.87 21.38
CA ASN A 194 -8.34 4.09 20.97
C ASN A 194 -9.24 4.89 20.02
N LEU A 195 -8.64 5.45 18.96
CA LEU A 195 -9.30 6.29 17.96
C LEU A 195 -8.95 5.78 16.56
N THR A 196 -9.81 6.11 15.59
CA THR A 196 -9.40 6.06 14.19
C THR A 196 -8.51 7.26 13.84
N TYR A 197 -7.79 7.24 12.72
CA TYR A 197 -7.01 8.40 12.25
C TYR A 197 -7.89 9.65 12.13
N ASN A 198 -9.06 9.54 11.51
CA ASN A 198 -9.97 10.69 11.37
C ASN A 198 -10.39 11.27 12.72
N GLN A 199 -10.77 10.40 13.67
CA GLN A 199 -11.13 10.83 15.03
C GLN A 199 -9.93 11.45 15.76
N LEU A 200 -8.73 10.92 15.59
CA LEU A 200 -7.52 11.47 16.20
C LEU A 200 -7.21 12.88 15.67
N VAL A 201 -7.37 13.12 14.37
CA VAL A 201 -7.21 14.46 13.78
C VAL A 201 -8.24 15.44 14.32
N GLU A 202 -9.49 15.01 14.52
CA GLU A 202 -10.51 15.82 15.20
C GLU A 202 -10.08 16.18 16.63
N GLN A 203 -9.55 15.22 17.38
CA GLN A 203 -9.04 15.44 18.75
C GLN A 203 -7.84 16.38 18.81
N ILE A 204 -7.00 16.41 17.77
CA ILE A 204 -5.88 17.35 17.66
C ILE A 204 -6.38 18.79 17.44
N CYS A 205 -7.47 18.95 16.67
CA CYS A 205 -8.07 20.25 16.37
C CYS A 205 -8.87 20.83 17.55
N ASP A 206 -9.22 20.00 18.54
CA ASP A 206 -9.93 20.42 19.73
C ASP A 206 -8.99 21.13 20.72
N GLU A 207 -9.18 22.45 20.90
CA GLU A 207 -8.39 23.27 21.81
C GLU A 207 -8.59 22.89 23.29
N GLU A 208 -9.71 22.24 23.64
CA GLU A 208 -10.00 21.79 25.01
C GLU A 208 -9.35 20.43 25.34
N ASN A 209 -8.87 19.70 24.32
CA ASN A 209 -8.22 18.42 24.52
C ASN A 209 -6.78 18.61 25.06
N HIS A 210 -6.56 18.15 26.29
CA HIS A 210 -5.28 18.26 27.00
C HIS A 210 -4.16 17.44 26.34
N ASN A 211 -4.51 16.37 25.61
CA ASN A 211 -3.57 15.49 24.92
C ASN A 211 -3.28 15.93 23.48
N ARG A 212 -3.90 17.00 22.96
CA ARG A 212 -3.78 17.40 21.54
C ARG A 212 -2.35 17.55 21.05
N LEU A 213 -1.45 18.10 21.87
CA LEU A 213 -0.04 18.33 21.51
C LEU A 213 0.72 17.01 21.40
N LEU A 214 0.46 16.08 22.33
CA LEU A 214 1.08 14.76 22.34
C LEU A 214 0.61 13.93 21.12
N LEU A 215 -0.70 13.99 20.80
CA LEU A 215 -1.25 13.32 19.62
C LEU A 215 -0.69 13.91 18.30
N GLN A 216 -0.51 15.23 18.24
CA GLN A 216 0.12 15.90 17.10
C GLN A 216 1.59 15.47 16.94
N GLU A 217 2.36 15.46 18.04
CA GLU A 217 3.75 15.02 18.05
C GLU A 217 3.88 13.58 17.53
N PHE A 218 3.00 12.67 17.95
CA PHE A 218 2.99 11.31 17.41
C PHE A 218 2.80 11.26 15.88
N LEU A 219 1.90 12.06 15.31
CA LEU A 219 1.72 12.11 13.86
C LEU A 219 2.93 12.72 13.15
N ASP A 220 3.50 13.79 13.72
CA ASP A 220 4.63 14.53 13.14
C ASP A 220 5.93 13.69 13.14
N GLU A 221 6.14 12.88 14.17
CA GLU A 221 7.29 11.97 14.24
C GLU A 221 7.12 10.74 13.33
N ASN A 222 5.87 10.33 13.06
CA ASN A 222 5.56 9.09 12.34
C ASN A 222 4.85 9.35 11.00
N VAL A 223 5.25 10.40 10.29
CA VAL A 223 4.67 10.81 9.00
C VAL A 223 4.74 9.75 7.90
N THR A 224 5.66 8.78 8.01
CA THR A 224 5.77 7.67 7.06
C THR A 224 4.76 6.54 7.30
N GLN A 225 3.87 6.71 8.30
CA GLN A 225 2.83 5.76 8.70
C GLN A 225 3.39 4.36 9.06
N LEU A 226 4.62 4.33 9.60
CA LEU A 226 5.28 3.13 10.08
C LEU A 226 6.09 3.47 11.32
N THR A 227 6.00 2.60 12.31
CA THR A 227 6.70 2.71 13.60
C THR A 227 7.49 1.44 13.86
N TYR A 228 8.50 1.48 14.75
CA TYR A 228 9.22 0.26 15.15
C TYR A 228 8.28 -0.76 15.81
N HIS A 229 7.43 -0.30 16.73
CA HIS A 229 6.45 -1.17 17.38
C HIS A 229 5.49 -1.81 16.37
N GLY A 230 4.96 -1.03 15.43
CA GLY A 230 4.11 -1.56 14.36
C GLY A 230 4.83 -2.52 13.42
N LEU A 231 6.12 -2.30 13.13
CA LEU A 231 6.92 -3.24 12.35
C LEU A 231 7.07 -4.59 13.07
N ILE A 232 7.37 -4.58 14.36
CA ILE A 232 7.43 -5.82 15.17
C ILE A 232 6.05 -6.48 15.20
N GLY A 233 4.98 -5.72 15.40
CA GLY A 233 3.61 -6.24 15.36
C GLY A 233 3.26 -6.92 14.03
N LEU A 234 3.77 -6.39 12.89
CA LEU A 234 3.60 -7.03 11.58
C LEU A 234 4.34 -8.37 11.51
N MET A 235 5.58 -8.41 11.99
CA MET A 235 6.39 -9.63 12.03
C MET A 235 5.74 -10.71 12.92
N GLU A 236 5.09 -10.32 14.02
CA GLU A 236 4.40 -11.26 14.91
C GLU A 236 3.04 -11.72 14.36
N ALA A 237 2.26 -10.82 13.77
CA ALA A 237 0.91 -11.11 13.30
C ALA A 237 0.87 -11.91 11.99
N MET A 238 1.83 -11.68 11.08
CA MET A 238 1.92 -12.40 9.82
C MET A 238 2.51 -13.80 10.00
N GLN A 239 1.96 -14.76 9.28
CA GLN A 239 2.47 -16.13 9.24
C GLN A 239 3.57 -16.29 8.20
N ASP A 240 4.52 -17.19 8.43
CA ASP A 240 5.55 -17.46 7.44
C ASP A 240 4.94 -18.05 6.17
N GLY A 241 5.35 -17.53 5.00
CA GLY A 241 4.77 -17.87 3.71
C GLY A 241 3.53 -17.04 3.33
N GLU A 242 3.01 -16.20 4.22
CA GLU A 242 1.80 -15.40 3.97
C GLU A 242 2.02 -14.31 2.92
N LEU A 243 1.00 -14.08 2.08
CA LEU A 243 0.88 -12.94 1.18
C LEU A 243 -0.33 -12.11 1.59
N ALA A 244 -0.13 -10.80 1.71
CA ALA A 244 -1.16 -9.87 2.17
C ALA A 244 -0.99 -8.50 1.50
N VAL A 245 -1.85 -7.55 1.88
CA VAL A 245 -1.74 -6.15 1.48
C VAL A 245 -1.34 -5.30 2.69
N LEU A 246 -0.38 -4.39 2.51
CA LEU A 246 0.06 -3.41 3.50
C LEU A 246 -0.34 -2.00 3.06
N PHE A 247 -1.02 -1.26 3.93
CA PHE A 247 -1.22 0.18 3.81
C PHE A 247 -0.11 0.92 4.56
N ARG A 248 0.65 1.75 3.83
CA ARG A 248 1.70 2.61 4.38
C ARG A 248 1.90 3.82 3.47
N ASN A 249 2.07 4.99 4.08
CA ASN A 249 2.36 6.25 3.40
C ASN A 249 1.38 6.55 2.25
N ASN A 250 0.08 6.39 2.54
CA ASN A 250 -1.02 6.54 1.56
C ASN A 250 -0.88 5.64 0.31
N HIS A 251 -0.18 4.52 0.43
CA HIS A 251 0.08 3.57 -0.64
C HIS A 251 -0.25 2.14 -0.18
N PHE A 252 -0.66 1.31 -1.14
CA PHE A 252 -0.92 -0.11 -0.92
C PHE A 252 0.18 -0.96 -1.55
N HIS A 253 0.82 -1.77 -0.73
CA HIS A 253 1.87 -2.70 -1.14
C HIS A 253 1.40 -4.15 -1.04
N THR A 254 1.87 -5.00 -1.94
CA THR A 254 1.83 -6.45 -1.70
C THR A 254 2.97 -6.79 -0.76
N ILE A 255 2.66 -7.36 0.41
CA ILE A 255 3.63 -7.77 1.43
C ILE A 255 3.70 -9.30 1.53
N HIS A 256 4.89 -9.82 1.77
CA HIS A 256 5.15 -11.24 1.96
C HIS A 256 6.04 -11.48 3.19
N LYS A 257 5.72 -12.48 4.01
CA LYS A 257 6.60 -12.94 5.09
C LYS A 257 7.29 -14.24 4.70
N ARG A 258 8.62 -14.31 4.89
CA ARG A 258 9.42 -15.50 4.62
C ARG A 258 10.62 -15.58 5.57
N LYS A 259 10.79 -16.73 6.23
CA LYS A 259 11.81 -16.96 7.26
C LYS A 259 11.86 -15.82 8.28
N ASP A 260 10.68 -15.42 8.76
CA ASP A 260 10.51 -14.32 9.72
C ASP A 260 10.94 -12.93 9.26
N LEU A 261 11.20 -12.74 7.96
CA LEU A 261 11.50 -11.45 7.35
C LEU A 261 10.34 -11.00 6.47
N LEU A 262 10.13 -9.69 6.42
CA LEU A 262 9.10 -9.07 5.59
C LEU A 262 9.71 -8.51 4.29
N TYR A 263 8.95 -8.65 3.21
CA TYR A 263 9.31 -8.23 1.87
C TYR A 263 8.14 -7.52 1.21
N LEU A 264 8.41 -6.43 0.48
CA LEU A 264 7.42 -5.78 -0.39
C LEU A 264 7.68 -6.18 -1.83
N LEU A 265 6.62 -6.44 -2.58
CA LEU A 265 6.72 -6.68 -4.01
C LEU A 265 7.09 -5.39 -4.74
N VAL A 266 8.15 -5.43 -5.55
CA VAL A 266 8.56 -4.30 -6.38
C VAL A 266 7.64 -4.24 -7.60
N SER A 267 6.63 -3.38 -7.51
CA SER A 267 5.63 -3.16 -8.56
C SER A 267 5.89 -1.91 -9.39
N ASP A 268 6.96 -1.14 -9.15
CA ASP A 268 7.31 0.02 -9.98
C ASP A 268 7.66 -0.42 -11.41
N SER A 269 7.03 0.22 -12.40
CA SER A 269 7.19 -0.11 -13.82
C SER A 269 8.57 0.18 -14.39
N GLY A 270 9.40 0.96 -13.70
CA GLY A 270 10.82 1.18 -13.99
C GLY A 270 11.64 -0.11 -13.88
N TYR A 271 11.21 -1.04 -13.01
CA TYR A 271 11.87 -2.35 -12.83
C TYR A 271 11.25 -3.45 -13.69
N VAL A 272 10.34 -3.15 -14.63
CA VAL A 272 9.64 -4.18 -15.43
C VAL A 272 10.59 -5.14 -16.15
N ASN A 273 11.76 -4.64 -16.60
CA ASN A 273 12.77 -5.40 -17.34
C ASN A 273 13.93 -5.91 -16.46
N GLU A 274 13.86 -5.73 -15.13
CA GLU A 274 14.91 -6.13 -14.19
C GLU A 274 14.51 -7.44 -13.47
N PRO A 275 14.86 -8.63 -14.01
CA PRO A 275 14.45 -9.91 -13.41
C PRO A 275 15.10 -10.18 -12.05
N SER A 276 16.22 -9.52 -11.75
CA SER A 276 16.92 -9.60 -10.45
C SER A 276 16.24 -8.78 -9.34
N ILE A 277 15.22 -7.97 -9.64
CA ILE A 277 14.57 -7.06 -8.68
C ILE A 277 13.09 -7.38 -8.61
N VAL A 278 12.67 -8.22 -7.67
CA VAL A 278 11.27 -8.65 -7.50
C VAL A 278 10.74 -8.26 -6.12
N TRP A 279 11.58 -8.39 -5.10
CA TRP A 279 11.24 -8.08 -3.71
C TRP A 279 12.16 -7.00 -3.16
N GLU A 280 11.65 -6.22 -2.23
CA GLU A 280 12.38 -5.22 -1.45
C GLU A 280 12.28 -5.59 0.03
N SER A 281 13.38 -5.54 0.79
CA SER A 281 13.34 -5.78 2.24
C SER A 281 12.50 -4.73 2.95
N PHE A 282 11.69 -5.17 3.90
CA PHE A 282 10.87 -4.29 4.74
C PHE A 282 11.06 -4.61 6.23
N ASN A 283 12.27 -4.35 6.73
CA ASN A 283 12.67 -4.75 8.09
C ASN A 283 13.28 -3.60 8.90
N ASN A 284 13.07 -2.35 8.45
CA ASN A 284 13.43 -1.14 9.17
C ASN A 284 12.39 -0.03 8.87
N VAL A 285 12.50 1.07 9.61
CA VAL A 285 11.62 2.24 9.45
C VAL A 285 12.32 3.43 8.80
N ASP A 286 13.66 3.38 8.66
CA ASP A 286 14.48 4.47 8.11
C ASP A 286 14.44 4.55 6.57
N GLY A 287 13.83 3.54 5.93
CA GLY A 287 13.69 3.47 4.49
C GLY A 287 14.90 2.88 3.77
N SER A 288 15.92 2.42 4.50
CA SER A 288 17.02 1.67 3.88
C SER A 288 16.50 0.31 3.41
N SER A 289 16.81 -0.10 2.19
CA SER A 289 16.31 -1.38 1.68
C SER A 289 17.29 -2.05 0.74
N ILE A 290 17.11 -3.35 0.58
CA ILE A 290 17.86 -4.21 -0.31
C ILE A 290 16.86 -4.88 -1.26
N PHE A 291 17.21 -4.96 -2.54
CA PHE A 291 16.42 -5.67 -3.52
C PHE A 291 16.81 -7.14 -3.61
N PHE A 292 15.83 -7.98 -3.96
CA PHE A 292 15.99 -9.42 -4.10
C PHE A 292 15.29 -9.92 -5.36
N ALA A 293 15.83 -10.96 -5.97
CA ALA A 293 15.22 -11.67 -7.08
C ALA A 293 14.06 -12.57 -6.61
N SER A 294 13.37 -13.23 -7.55
CA SER A 294 12.27 -14.16 -7.31
C SER A 294 12.56 -15.28 -6.29
N ASP A 295 13.81 -15.73 -6.22
CA ASP A 295 14.27 -16.78 -5.31
C ASP A 295 14.80 -16.26 -3.97
N PHE A 296 14.65 -14.96 -3.71
CA PHE A 296 15.15 -14.25 -2.53
C PHE A 296 16.68 -14.21 -2.42
N THR A 297 17.40 -14.37 -3.55
CA THR A 297 18.81 -13.98 -3.63
C THR A 297 18.94 -12.47 -3.78
N VAL A 298 20.03 -11.89 -3.27
CA VAL A 298 20.26 -10.45 -3.35
C VAL A 298 20.31 -10.02 -4.82
N GLY A 299 19.43 -9.11 -5.18
CA GLY A 299 19.34 -8.51 -6.50
C GLY A 299 20.38 -7.41 -6.68
N SER A 300 20.76 -7.18 -7.93
CA SER A 300 21.50 -5.98 -8.33
C SER A 300 20.92 -5.50 -9.65
N PRO A 301 20.74 -4.18 -9.85
CA PRO A 301 20.36 -3.64 -11.15
C PRO A 301 21.38 -4.09 -12.19
N GLY A 302 20.93 -4.63 -13.32
CA GLY A 302 21.85 -5.02 -14.37
C GLY A 302 22.62 -3.81 -14.90
N THR A 303 23.94 -3.92 -15.07
CA THR A 303 24.69 -3.00 -15.92
C THR A 303 24.32 -3.26 -17.38
N SER A 304 23.16 -2.80 -17.84
CA SER A 304 22.88 -2.73 -19.27
C SER A 304 23.79 -1.68 -19.90
N ASN A 305 24.52 -2.04 -20.97
CA ASN A 305 25.36 -1.11 -21.74
C ASN A 305 24.63 0.21 -22.03
N PRO A 306 25.30 1.37 -21.94
CA PRO A 306 24.67 2.67 -22.07
C PRO A 306 24.17 2.89 -23.51
N THR A 307 22.89 2.65 -23.75
CA THR A 307 22.20 3.37 -24.81
C THR A 307 21.93 4.78 -24.30
N ASN A 308 22.46 5.78 -25.01
CA ASN A 308 22.40 7.20 -24.72
C ASN A 308 20.95 7.74 -24.62
N GLU A 309 20.27 7.47 -23.52
CA GLU A 309 19.21 8.34 -23.01
C GLU A 309 19.57 8.76 -21.59
N PRO A 310 19.44 10.05 -21.24
CA PRO A 310 19.80 10.52 -19.92
C PRO A 310 18.89 9.86 -18.88
N MET A 311 19.46 8.98 -18.06
CA MET A 311 18.86 8.53 -16.81
C MET A 311 18.62 9.76 -15.93
N GLY A 312 17.35 10.15 -15.80
CA GLY A 312 16.94 11.05 -14.73
C GLY A 312 17.23 10.42 -13.36
N PRO A 313 17.48 11.21 -12.31
CA PRO A 313 17.70 10.68 -10.98
C PRO A 313 16.49 9.85 -10.56
N SER A 314 16.70 8.56 -10.29
CA SER A 314 15.73 7.67 -9.65
C SER A 314 15.56 8.11 -8.20
N VAL A 315 14.62 9.04 -7.98
CA VAL A 315 14.13 9.38 -6.65
C VAL A 315 13.18 8.25 -6.24
N PRO A 316 13.38 7.59 -5.08
CA PRO A 316 12.37 6.69 -4.54
C PRO A 316 11.03 7.41 -4.52
N LEU A 317 9.97 6.77 -5.03
CA LEU A 317 8.59 7.29 -5.08
C LEU A 317 8.06 7.82 -3.72
N GLN A 318 8.81 7.63 -2.64
CA GLN A 318 8.53 8.05 -1.27
C GLN A 318 8.79 9.55 -0.97
N ILE A 319 9.67 10.25 -1.70
CA ILE A 319 10.14 11.60 -1.25
C ILE A 319 9.29 12.76 -1.80
N GLU A 320 8.72 12.66 -3.01
CA GLU A 320 7.98 13.80 -3.60
C GLU A 320 6.60 14.04 -2.96
N ASN A 321 5.96 13.00 -2.42
CA ASN A 321 4.61 13.10 -1.83
C ASN A 321 4.58 13.85 -0.49
N ILE A 322 5.69 13.88 0.26
CA ILE A 322 5.77 14.60 1.54
C ILE A 322 5.61 16.12 1.32
N PHE A 323 6.28 16.68 0.29
CA PHE A 323 6.25 18.11 0.04
C PHE A 323 4.95 18.61 -0.62
N LEU A 324 4.26 17.76 -1.39
CA LEU A 324 2.98 18.12 -2.00
C LEU A 324 1.83 18.06 -0.98
N TYR A 325 1.83 17.07 -0.09
CA TYR A 325 0.79 16.90 0.93
C TYR A 325 0.88 18.00 2.02
N LEU A 326 2.10 18.38 2.44
CA LEU A 326 2.33 19.52 3.34
C LEU A 326 1.93 20.88 2.75
N ARG A 327 1.69 20.98 1.43
CA ARG A 327 1.16 22.19 0.76
C ARG A 327 -0.36 22.21 0.64
N LEU A 328 -1.03 21.06 0.72
CA LEU A 328 -2.46 20.91 0.44
C LEU A 328 -3.33 20.83 1.71
N VAL A 329 -2.73 20.62 2.89
CA VAL A 329 -3.44 20.83 4.15
C VAL A 329 -3.63 22.34 4.36
N PRO A 330 -4.86 22.86 4.55
CA PRO A 330 -5.09 24.28 4.75
C PRO A 330 -4.35 24.74 6.01
N ARG A 331 -3.33 25.60 5.83
CA ARG A 331 -2.72 26.38 6.92
C ARG A 331 -3.75 27.33 7.52
N PHE A 332 -4.56 26.84 8.46
CA PHE A 332 -5.38 27.67 9.33
C PHE A 332 -5.03 27.40 10.80
N VAL A 333 -3.80 27.78 11.19
CA VAL A 333 -3.57 28.28 12.55
C VAL A 333 -2.59 29.44 12.43
N ARG A 334 -3.13 30.66 12.46
CA ARG A 334 -2.36 31.90 12.54
C ARG A 334 -1.96 32.10 14.00
N ILE A 335 -0.90 31.42 14.45
CA ILE A 335 -0.32 31.71 15.77
C ILE A 335 0.34 33.08 15.70
N ARG A 336 -0.26 34.06 16.36
CA ARG A 336 0.38 35.34 16.71
C ARG A 336 1.59 35.02 17.59
N THR A 337 2.79 35.16 17.06
CA THR A 337 3.98 35.33 17.89
C THR A 337 3.89 36.67 18.61
N LEU A 338 3.71 36.60 19.93
CA LEU A 338 4.00 37.69 20.84
C LEU A 338 5.52 37.88 20.84
N SER A 339 5.98 38.98 20.26
CA SER A 339 7.27 39.59 20.64
C SER A 339 7.06 41.09 20.77
N VAL A 340 7.15 41.54 22.01
CA VAL A 340 7.23 42.93 22.45
C VAL A 340 8.38 43.63 21.72
N LEU A 341 8.08 44.62 20.86
CA LEU A 341 8.92 45.79 20.56
C LEU A 341 7.99 46.94 20.14
N GLY A 342 8.29 48.15 20.63
CA GLY A 342 7.42 49.34 20.67
C GLY A 342 7.05 50.01 19.33
N PRO A 343 6.38 51.18 19.39
CA PRO A 343 5.64 51.75 18.28
C PRO A 343 6.57 52.44 17.28
N HIS A 344 6.08 52.54 16.04
CA HIS A 344 6.71 53.07 14.82
C HIS A 344 7.34 51.99 13.94
N PHE A 345 6.61 51.54 12.92
CA PHE A 345 7.03 51.64 11.51
C PHE A 345 5.83 51.30 10.61
N ARG A 346 5.57 52.18 9.63
CA ARG A 346 4.50 52.05 8.63
C ARG A 346 4.86 51.00 7.57
N LEU A 347 3.87 50.25 7.12
CA LEU A 347 3.94 49.43 5.91
C LEU A 347 3.63 50.31 4.69
N GLU A 348 4.59 50.43 3.76
CA GLU A 348 4.34 50.73 2.35
C GLU A 348 4.70 49.50 1.50
N SER A 349 4.04 49.40 0.35
CA SER A 349 3.78 48.20 -0.47
C SER A 349 4.96 47.75 -1.38
N PRO A 350 4.76 46.88 -2.40
CA PRO A 350 5.30 45.52 -2.48
C PRO A 350 6.44 45.34 -3.50
N MET A 351 7.34 44.36 -3.34
CA MET A 351 8.17 43.89 -4.48
C MET A 351 8.65 42.43 -4.37
N HIS A 352 8.38 41.72 -5.47
CA HIS A 352 9.11 40.64 -6.14
C HIS A 352 9.63 39.41 -5.37
N ILE A 353 9.03 38.28 -5.73
CA ILE A 353 9.49 36.92 -5.48
C ILE A 353 10.66 36.61 -6.45
N PHE A 354 11.83 36.29 -5.90
CA PHE A 354 12.87 35.52 -6.61
C PHE A 354 12.91 34.09 -6.03
N PRO A 355 13.10 33.03 -6.85
CA PRO A 355 13.23 31.67 -6.34
C PRO A 355 14.62 31.48 -5.71
N ALA A 356 14.64 30.96 -4.48
CA ALA A 356 15.86 30.61 -3.76
C ALA A 356 16.50 29.34 -4.37
N ILE A 357 17.80 29.44 -4.63
CA ILE A 357 18.69 28.34 -5.01
C ILE A 357 18.95 27.47 -3.77
N PRO A 358 18.89 26.12 -3.84
CA PRO A 358 19.22 25.28 -2.69
C PRO A 358 20.73 25.27 -2.46
N LEU A 359 21.16 25.72 -1.28
CA LEU A 359 22.54 25.58 -0.81
C LEU A 359 22.81 24.14 -0.36
N ASN A 360 23.96 23.61 -0.77
CA ASN A 360 24.41 22.25 -0.55
C ASN A 360 24.94 22.06 0.89
N LEU A 361 24.60 20.93 1.53
CA LEU A 361 24.82 20.61 2.95
C LEU A 361 26.30 20.48 3.38
N ASN A 362 27.26 20.65 2.47
CA ASN A 362 28.69 20.48 2.76
C ASN A 362 29.41 21.73 3.29
N GLU A 363 28.78 22.91 3.36
CA GLU A 363 29.41 24.12 3.92
C GLU A 363 29.20 24.32 5.43
N LEU A 364 28.30 23.56 6.07
CA LEU A 364 27.95 23.73 7.48
C LEU A 364 28.90 23.05 8.48
N VAL A 365 29.94 22.34 8.01
CA VAL A 365 30.91 21.64 8.88
C VAL A 365 32.19 22.46 9.11
N SER A 366 32.39 23.62 8.48
CA SER A 366 33.63 24.40 8.65
C SER A 366 33.60 25.51 9.73
N VAL A 367 32.45 25.76 10.38
CA VAL A 367 32.30 26.90 11.33
C VAL A 367 32.35 26.48 12.82
N ALA A 368 32.39 25.18 13.14
CA ALA A 368 32.35 24.72 14.53
C ALA A 368 33.73 24.54 15.23
N PHE A 369 34.86 24.78 14.56
CA PHE A 369 36.19 24.67 15.18
C PHE A 369 37.15 25.79 14.77
N ARG A 370 37.12 26.91 15.51
CA ARG A 370 38.19 27.90 15.75
C ARG A 370 37.60 28.87 16.78
N GLY A 371 37.90 28.77 18.08
CA GLY A 371 39.22 28.92 18.66
C GLY A 371 39.24 30.25 19.41
N ARG A 372 39.16 30.20 20.74
CA ARG A 372 39.41 31.33 21.64
C ARG A 372 40.77 31.97 21.32
N SER A 373 40.84 33.29 21.19
CA SER A 373 41.99 34.08 21.68
C SER A 373 41.73 35.59 21.59
N HIS A 374 41.82 36.22 22.77
CA HIS A 374 42.31 37.57 23.08
C HIS A 374 41.73 38.85 22.44
N SER A 375 41.37 39.77 23.36
CA SER A 375 41.30 41.23 23.23
C SER A 375 42.57 41.84 22.64
N PRO A 376 42.52 43.08 22.11
CA PRO A 376 42.84 44.23 22.98
C PRO A 376 42.02 45.51 22.72
N PHE A 377 42.08 46.37 23.75
CA PHE A 377 41.57 47.74 23.92
C PHE A 377 40.15 47.91 24.47
#